data_AF-A0A4P7X062-F1
#
_entry.id   AF-A0A4P7X062-F1
#
_cell.length_a   1.000
_cell.length_b   1.000
_cell.length_c   1.000
_cell.angle_alpha   90.00
_cell.angle_beta   90.00
_cell.angle_gamma   90.00
#
_symmetry.space_group_name_H-M   'P 1'
#
loop_
_entity.id
_entity.type
_entity.pdbx_description
1 polymer ?
#
loop_
_entity_poly.entity_id
_entity_poly.type
_entity_poly.pdbx_seq_one_letter_code
_entity_poly.pdbx_strand_id
1 'polypeptide(L)'
;MKTIIIPAFVFLVLLTSCTKNESASVKTAKLACACATTNQESDGVRKCLKDAIKENKQELEVFYKDTNIPVMDNNSEINAFYIQLVMMAMLETECPELALGK
;
A
#
# COMPACT_ATOMS: atom_id res chain seq x y z
N MET A 1 -21.48 -51.27 3.36
CA MET A 1 -21.40 -49.79 3.42
C MET A 1 -20.01 -49.43 3.93
N LYS A 2 -19.20 -48.70 3.14
CA LYS A 2 -17.84 -48.28 3.52
C LYS A 2 -17.90 -46.82 3.95
N THR A 3 -17.77 -46.56 5.24
CA THR A 3 -17.76 -45.21 5.80
C THR A 3 -16.39 -44.60 5.58
N ILE A 4 -16.30 -43.59 4.72
CA ILE A 4 -15.07 -42.83 4.48
C ILE A 4 -14.96 -41.81 5.62
N ILE A 5 -14.03 -42.05 6.54
CA ILE A 5 -13.68 -41.10 7.60
C ILE A 5 -12.66 -40.15 6.98
N ILE A 6 -13.10 -38.95 6.60
CA ILE A 6 -12.20 -37.89 6.12
C ILE A 6 -11.51 -37.31 7.37
N PRO A 7 -10.18 -37.43 7.51
CA PRO A 7 -9.48 -36.89 8.67
C PRO A 7 -9.57 -35.36 8.66
N ALA A 8 -9.98 -34.79 9.80
CA ALA A 8 -10.16 -33.35 10.02
C ALA A 8 -8.90 -32.49 9.75
N PHE A 9 -7.74 -33.12 9.53
CA PHE A 9 -6.49 -32.45 9.21
C PHE A 9 -6.45 -31.76 7.84
N VAL A 10 -7.31 -32.16 6.89
CA VAL A 10 -7.32 -31.53 5.55
C VAL A 10 -8.03 -30.18 5.56
N PHE A 11 -8.94 -29.93 6.51
CA PHE A 11 -9.69 -28.67 6.57
C PHE A 11 -8.91 -27.51 7.20
N LEU A 12 -7.83 -27.79 7.95
CA LEU A 12 -7.05 -26.76 8.64
C LEU A 12 -6.07 -26.01 7.71
N VAL A 13 -5.71 -26.59 6.56
CA VAL A 13 -4.75 -25.98 5.61
C VAL A 13 -5.42 -24.94 4.70
N LEU A 14 -6.75 -24.97 4.56
CA LEU A 14 -7.48 -24.04 3.67
C LEU A 14 -7.86 -22.71 4.33
N LEU A 15 -7.69 -22.57 5.65
CA LEU A 15 -8.05 -21.34 6.38
C LEU A 15 -6.90 -20.35 6.55
N THR A 16 -5.65 -20.74 6.26
CA THR A 16 -4.48 -19.86 6.41
C THR A 16 -4.15 -19.06 5.15
N SER A 17 -4.79 -19.34 4.00
CA SER A 17 -4.50 -18.67 2.74
C SER A 17 -5.18 -17.30 2.55
N CYS A 18 -5.86 -16.78 3.59
CA CYS A 18 -6.50 -15.47 3.57
C CYS A 18 -5.71 -14.38 4.32
N THR A 19 -4.39 -14.52 4.49
CA THR A 19 -3.55 -13.32 4.66
C THR A 19 -3.55 -12.61 3.31
N LYS A 20 -4.51 -11.68 3.09
CA LYS A 20 -4.42 -10.71 2.00
C LYS A 20 -3.01 -10.12 2.07
N ASN A 21 -2.15 -10.46 1.10
CA ASN A 21 -0.94 -9.69 0.87
C ASN A 21 -1.42 -8.28 0.53
N GLU A 22 -1.32 -7.39 1.51
CA GLU A 22 -1.62 -5.98 1.35
C GLU A 22 -0.77 -5.41 0.21
N SER A 23 -1.36 -4.61 -0.68
CA SER A 23 -0.58 -4.05 -1.80
C SER A 23 0.48 -3.09 -1.26
N ALA A 24 1.62 -3.02 -1.95
CA ALA A 24 2.69 -2.09 -1.59
C ALA A 24 2.19 -0.62 -1.58
N SER A 25 1.19 -0.28 -2.40
CA SER A 25 0.53 1.03 -2.38
C SER A 25 -0.21 1.32 -1.08
N VAL A 26 -0.97 0.35 -0.55
CA VAL A 26 -1.74 0.50 0.68
C VAL A 26 -0.81 0.59 1.89
N LYS A 27 0.24 -0.23 1.93
CA LYS A 27 1.26 -0.14 2.97
C LYS A 27 1.94 1.23 2.99
N THR A 28 2.32 1.75 1.81
CA THR A 28 2.89 3.10 1.68
C THR A 28 1.89 4.18 2.07
N ALA A 29 0.61 4.01 1.70
CA ALA A 29 -0.45 4.94 2.04
C ALA A 29 -0.68 5.04 3.55
N LYS A 30 -0.61 3.92 4.29
CA LYS A 30 -0.67 3.93 5.76
C LYS A 30 0.44 4.76 6.39
N LEU A 31 1.67 4.62 5.89
CA LEU A 31 2.82 5.40 6.37
C LEU A 31 2.62 6.89 6.08
N ALA A 32 2.22 7.23 4.84
CA ALA A 32 1.93 8.60 4.45
C ALA A 32 0.78 9.20 5.31
N CYS A 33 -0.24 8.40 5.57
CA CYS A 33 -1.40 8.76 6.36
C CYS A 33 -1.06 9.06 7.82
N ALA A 34 -0.31 8.17 8.47
CA ALA A 34 0.13 8.35 9.84
C ALA A 34 0.95 9.65 10.01
N CYS A 35 1.77 10.00 9.01
CA CYS A 35 2.49 11.27 8.99
C CYS A 35 1.55 12.47 8.74
N ALA A 36 0.65 12.38 7.75
CA ALA A 36 -0.21 13.48 7.31
C ALA A 36 -1.26 13.88 8.35
N THR A 37 -1.80 12.92 9.11
CA THR A 37 -2.74 13.20 10.21
C THR A 37 -2.12 14.07 11.31
N THR A 38 -0.80 14.03 11.46
CA THR A 38 -0.04 14.90 12.38
C THR A 38 0.44 16.21 11.75
N ASN A 39 0.40 16.32 10.42
CA ASN A 39 0.86 17.48 9.63
C ASN A 39 -0.21 17.85 8.58
N GLN A 40 -1.35 18.38 9.03
CA GLN A 40 -2.53 18.61 8.20
C GLN A 40 -2.39 19.76 7.19
N GLU A 41 -1.32 20.55 7.25
CA GLU A 41 -1.04 21.55 6.23
C GLU A 41 -0.69 20.89 4.89
N SER A 42 -1.16 21.47 3.78
CA SER A 42 -0.99 20.93 2.42
C SER A 42 0.48 20.56 2.10
N ASP A 43 1.44 21.40 2.47
CA ASP A 43 2.86 21.13 2.24
C ASP A 43 3.40 19.99 3.14
N GLY A 44 2.86 19.87 4.36
CA GLY A 44 3.13 18.77 5.28
C GLY A 44 2.63 17.43 4.74
N VAL A 45 1.37 17.38 4.29
CA VAL A 45 0.78 16.18 3.66
C VAL A 45 1.58 15.76 2.43
N ARG A 46 1.95 16.70 1.56
CA ARG A 46 2.77 16.42 0.38
C ARG A 46 4.13 15.85 0.75
N LYS A 47 4.79 16.40 1.79
CA LYS A 47 6.08 15.88 2.28
C LYS A 47 5.92 14.46 2.83
N CYS A 48 4.89 14.21 3.64
CA CYS A 48 4.58 12.89 4.18
C CYS A 48 4.40 11.84 3.08
N LEU A 49 3.66 12.18 2.01
CA LEU A 49 3.47 11.31 0.86
C LEU A 49 4.80 10.99 0.15
N LYS A 50 5.62 12.00 -0.13
CA LYS A 50 6.91 11.82 -0.80
C LYS A 50 7.89 10.99 0.05
N ASP A 51 7.94 11.24 1.35
CA ASP A 51 8.84 10.54 2.27
C ASP A 51 8.44 9.06 2.39
N ALA A 52 7.15 8.76 2.53
CA ALA A 52 6.65 7.38 2.56
C ALA A 52 6.96 6.60 1.28
N ILE A 53 6.79 7.22 0.09
CA ILE A 53 7.13 6.58 -1.18
C ILE A 53 8.63 6.27 -1.28
N LYS A 54 9.49 7.19 -0.82
CA LYS A 54 10.94 6.98 -0.80
C LYS A 54 11.33 5.85 0.16
N GLU A 55 10.74 5.83 1.35
CA GLU A 55 10.98 4.80 2.36
C GLU A 55 10.58 3.41 1.84
N ASN A 56 9.44 3.33 1.13
CA ASN A 56 8.93 2.05 0.62
C ASN A 56 9.30 1.76 -0.85
N LYS A 57 10.31 2.45 -1.38
CA LYS A 57 10.73 2.38 -2.80
C LYS A 57 10.90 0.95 -3.30
N GLN A 58 11.67 0.13 -2.58
CA GLN A 58 12.01 -1.21 -3.03
C GLN A 58 10.77 -2.11 -3.12
N GLU A 59 9.86 -2.01 -2.16
CA GLU A 59 8.64 -2.83 -2.14
C GLU A 59 7.68 -2.42 -3.27
N LEU A 60 7.58 -1.11 -3.53
CA LEU A 60 6.84 -0.59 -4.68
C LEU A 60 7.43 -1.07 -6.01
N GLU A 61 8.76 -1.02 -6.17
CA GLU A 61 9.44 -1.50 -7.39
C GLU A 61 9.24 -3.01 -7.60
N VAL A 62 9.27 -3.80 -6.53
CA VAL A 62 9.06 -5.26 -6.61
C VAL A 62 7.60 -5.59 -6.95
N PHE A 63 6.65 -4.92 -6.29
CA PHE A 63 5.22 -5.19 -6.47
C PHE A 63 4.72 -4.73 -7.84
N TYR A 64 5.22 -3.61 -8.35
CA TYR A 64 4.84 -3.03 -9.64
C TYR A 64 5.90 -3.22 -10.73
N LYS A 65 6.78 -4.21 -10.59
CA LYS A 65 7.88 -4.48 -11.55
C LYS A 65 7.39 -4.61 -13.00
N ASP A 66 6.20 -5.16 -13.20
CA ASP A 66 5.64 -5.44 -14.53
C ASP A 66 5.26 -4.15 -15.28
N THR A 67 5.15 -3.01 -14.57
CA THR A 67 4.93 -1.70 -15.18
C THR A 67 6.17 -1.17 -15.90
N ASN A 68 7.37 -1.66 -15.54
CA ASN A 68 8.66 -1.12 -15.98
C ASN A 68 8.84 0.39 -15.71
N ILE A 69 8.10 0.95 -14.75
CA ILE A 69 8.22 2.35 -14.32
C ILE A 69 9.04 2.38 -13.01
N PRO A 70 10.23 3.00 -12.99
CA PRO A 70 11.00 3.12 -11.75
C PRO A 70 10.31 4.11 -10.79
N VAL A 71 10.47 3.91 -9.49
CA VAL A 71 9.90 4.82 -8.47
C VAL A 71 10.52 6.21 -8.54
N MET A 72 11.81 6.28 -8.85
CA MET A 72 12.55 7.52 -9.05
C MET A 72 12.86 7.69 -10.54
N ASP A 73 12.64 8.88 -11.08
CA ASP A 73 13.03 9.24 -12.44
C ASP A 73 14.52 9.62 -12.55
N ASN A 74 14.96 9.95 -13.76
CA ASN A 74 16.35 10.34 -14.03
C ASN A 74 16.77 11.64 -13.34
N ASN A 75 15.83 12.45 -12.87
CA ASN A 75 16.07 13.69 -12.14
C ASN A 75 16.08 13.48 -10.62
N SER A 76 16.01 12.24 -10.15
CA SER A 76 15.84 11.90 -8.73
C SER A 76 14.53 12.45 -8.13
N GLU A 77 13.50 12.64 -8.96
CA GLU A 77 12.14 12.93 -8.52
C GLU A 77 11.30 11.65 -8.49
N ILE A 78 10.26 11.64 -7.66
CA ILE A 78 9.34 10.51 -7.58
C ILE A 78 8.46 10.51 -8.83
N ASN A 79 8.38 9.37 -9.50
CA ASN A 79 7.54 9.23 -10.67
C ASN A 79 6.05 9.41 -10.31
N ALA A 80 5.34 10.20 -11.12
CA ALA A 80 3.94 10.55 -10.90
C ALA A 80 3.02 9.32 -10.78
N PHE A 81 3.37 8.20 -11.43
CA PHE A 81 2.65 6.94 -11.29
C PHE A 81 2.51 6.52 -9.81
N TYR A 82 3.61 6.53 -9.05
CA TYR A 82 3.61 6.13 -7.64
C TYR A 82 2.95 7.16 -6.73
N ILE A 83 3.07 8.46 -7.07
CA ILE A 83 2.35 9.53 -6.36
C ILE A 83 0.85 9.29 -6.46
N GLN A 84 0.33 9.09 -7.67
CA GLN A 84 -1.10 8.88 -7.90
C GLN A 84 -1.59 7.60 -7.22
N LEU A 85 -0.85 6.51 -7.39
CA LEU A 85 -1.18 5.20 -6.83
C LEU A 85 -1.30 5.23 -5.29
N VAL A 86 -0.31 5.83 -4.61
CA VAL A 86 -0.31 5.92 -3.15
C VAL A 86 -1.31 6.96 -2.66
N MET A 87 -1.46 8.08 -3.35
CA MET A 87 -2.44 9.11 -2.98
C MET A 87 -3.88 8.59 -3.10
N MET A 88 -4.21 7.82 -4.13
CA MET A 88 -5.53 7.18 -4.24
C MET A 88 -5.78 6.21 -3.08
N ALA A 89 -4.85 5.31 -2.79
CA ALA A 89 -4.98 4.40 -1.65
C ALA A 89 -5.12 5.17 -0.32
N MET A 90 -4.35 6.24 -0.15
CA MET A 90 -4.40 7.08 1.04
C MET A 90 -5.77 7.77 1.20
N LEU A 91 -6.32 8.35 0.14
CA LEU A 91 -7.57 9.10 0.21
C LEU A 91 -8.83 8.22 0.17
N GLU A 92 -8.74 7.02 -0.42
CA GLU A 92 -9.89 6.11 -0.51
C GLU A 92 -10.04 5.25 0.74
N THR A 93 -8.94 4.77 1.34
CA THR A 93 -9.00 3.76 2.40
C THR A 93 -8.34 4.16 3.71
N GLU A 94 -7.23 4.92 3.70
CA GLU A 94 -6.43 5.10 4.92
C GLU A 94 -6.71 6.40 5.69
N CYS A 95 -6.84 7.55 5.01
CA CYS A 95 -7.32 8.82 5.60
C CYS A 95 -8.20 9.60 4.61
N PRO A 96 -9.47 9.18 4.44
CA PRO A 96 -10.44 9.88 3.59
C PRO A 96 -10.75 11.31 4.05
N GLU A 97 -10.50 11.65 5.31
CA GLU A 97 -10.67 13.00 5.83
C GLU A 97 -9.78 14.04 5.13
N LEU A 98 -8.61 13.63 4.63
CA LEU A 98 -7.71 14.52 3.90
C LEU A 98 -8.26 14.89 2.51
N ALA A 99 -9.16 14.08 1.95
CA ALA A 99 -9.86 14.42 0.71
C ALA A 99 -10.89 15.54 0.91
N LEU A 100 -11.32 15.76 2.16
CA LEU A 100 -12.35 16.74 2.51
C LEU A 100 -11.79 18.13 2.85
N GLY A 101 -10.46 18.30 2.82
CA GLY A 101 -9.80 19.60 3.03
C GLY A 101 -10.02 20.19 4.43
N LYS A 102 -10.12 19.33 5.45
CA LYS A 102 -10.26 19.73 6.85
C LYS A 102 -8.92 20.03 7.49
#